data_AF-A0A1Y4R2B1-F1
#
_entry.id   AF-A0A1Y4R2B1-F1
#
_cell.length_a   1.000
_cell.length_b   1.000
_cell.length_c   1.000
_cell.angle_alpha   90.00
_cell.angle_beta   90.00
_cell.angle_gamma   90.00
#
_symmetry.space_group_name_H-M   'P 1'
#
loop_
_entity.id
_entity.type
_entity.pdbx_description
1 polymer ?
#
loop_
_entity_poly.entity_id
_entity_poly.type
_entity_poly.pdbx_seq_one_letter_code
_entity_poly.pdbx_strand_id
1 'polypeptide(L)'
;MYQVIRMHGDNEVWWFFEGWQEDIVEEQYFATFEEAVVAYTLLWHEYKIKYSCVSAKENYLCAFWNEEELRYCEECEDDLQQYHSIALLKDFEPVTITSERNLYETANHCGKTKCCQRSE
;
A
#
# COMPACT_ATOMS: atom_id res chain seq x y z
N MET A 1 -7.41 13.52 12.44
CA MET A 1 -6.99 12.27 13.10
C MET A 1 -5.97 11.60 12.20
N TYR A 2 -4.95 10.92 12.73
CA TYR A 2 -4.02 10.15 11.88
C TYR A 2 -4.50 8.71 11.79
N GLN A 3 -4.35 8.10 10.63
CA GLN A 3 -4.70 6.71 10.40
C GLN A 3 -3.53 5.98 9.74
N VAL A 4 -3.25 4.78 10.21
CA VAL A 4 -2.44 3.82 9.45
C VAL A 4 -3.40 2.75 8.98
N ILE A 5 -3.51 2.62 7.67
CA ILE A 5 -4.40 1.65 7.04
C ILE A 5 -3.57 0.56 6.37
N ARG A 6 -4.13 -0.64 6.35
CA ARG A 6 -3.65 -1.74 5.51
C ARG A 6 -4.68 -1.99 4.43
N MET A 7 -4.20 -2.14 3.21
CA MET A 7 -5.03 -2.42 2.05
C MET A 7 -4.56 -3.68 1.36
N HIS A 8 -5.51 -4.43 0.82
CA HIS A 8 -5.22 -5.61 0.01
C HIS A 8 -6.13 -5.61 -1.21
N GLY A 9 -5.55 -5.56 -2.40
CA GLY A 9 -6.33 -5.52 -3.62
C GLY A 9 -5.49 -5.58 -4.88
N ASP A 10 -6.16 -5.40 -6.01
CA ASP A 10 -5.59 -5.49 -7.36
C ASP A 10 -4.80 -4.23 -7.76
N ASN A 11 -4.75 -3.21 -6.89
CA ASN A 11 -4.22 -1.88 -7.19
C ASN A 11 -3.32 -1.34 -6.06
N GLU A 12 -2.41 -0.43 -6.44
CA GLU A 12 -1.51 0.25 -5.51
C GLU A 12 -2.22 1.39 -4.76
N VAL A 13 -1.82 1.66 -3.52
CA VAL A 13 -2.54 2.55 -2.58
C VAL A 13 -2.46 4.04 -2.84
N TRP A 14 -1.71 4.48 -3.84
CA TRP A 14 -1.78 5.89 -4.27
C TRP A 14 -2.91 6.14 -5.27
N TRP A 15 -3.59 5.09 -5.72
CA TRP A 15 -4.76 5.19 -6.57
C TRP A 15 -6.02 5.39 -5.69
N PHE A 16 -6.18 6.61 -5.17
CA PHE A 16 -7.36 7.05 -4.40
C PHE A 16 -8.58 7.27 -5.31
N PHE A 17 -8.95 6.25 -6.10
CA PHE A 17 -10.14 6.27 -6.97
C PHE A 17 -11.42 6.06 -6.17
N GLU A 18 -12.57 6.33 -6.76
CA GLU A 18 -13.85 6.01 -6.12
C GLU A 18 -13.89 4.52 -5.71
N GLY A 19 -14.26 4.24 -4.45
CA GLY A 19 -14.27 2.87 -3.90
C GLY A 19 -12.92 2.35 -3.39
N TRP A 20 -11.83 3.12 -3.40
CA TRP A 20 -10.52 2.66 -2.89
C TRP A 20 -10.57 2.17 -1.44
N GLN A 21 -11.48 2.72 -0.62
CA GLN A 21 -11.65 2.33 0.77
C GLN A 21 -12.20 0.91 0.94
N GLU A 22 -12.79 0.31 -0.11
CA GLU A 22 -13.26 -1.07 -0.08
C GLU A 22 -12.11 -2.07 0.06
N ASP A 23 -10.91 -1.71 -0.41
CA ASP A 23 -9.72 -2.55 -0.32
C ASP A 23 -9.06 -2.48 1.07
N ILE A 24 -9.58 -1.65 2.00
CA ILE A 24 -9.05 -1.54 3.36
C ILE A 24 -9.42 -2.78 4.16
N VAL A 25 -8.40 -3.49 4.64
CA VAL A 25 -8.55 -4.67 5.49
C VAL A 25 -8.35 -4.37 6.97
N GLU A 26 -7.63 -3.30 7.30
CA GLU A 26 -7.41 -2.87 8.69
C GLU A 26 -7.20 -1.35 8.77
N GLU A 27 -7.77 -0.74 9.81
CA GLU A 27 -7.61 0.68 10.12
C GLU A 27 -7.16 0.85 11.56
N GLN A 28 -6.06 1.57 11.75
CA GLN A 28 -5.56 1.96 13.07
C GLN A 28 -5.58 3.48 13.19
N TYR A 29 -6.13 3.98 14.29
CA TYR A 29 -6.34 5.41 14.52
C TYR A 29 -5.40 5.92 15.61
N PHE A 30 -4.78 7.07 15.37
CA PHE A 30 -3.78 7.67 16.24
C PHE A 30 -4.06 9.16 16.45
N ALA A 31 -3.88 9.61 17.69
CA ALA A 31 -4.08 11.01 18.05
C ALA A 31 -2.97 11.90 17.49
N THR A 32 -1.74 11.39 17.44
CA THR A 32 -0.56 12.14 16.99
C THR A 32 0.10 11.49 15.76
N PHE A 33 0.82 12.32 15.00
CA PHE A 33 1.60 11.85 13.85
C PHE A 33 2.71 10.89 14.28
N GLU A 34 3.37 11.15 15.40
CA GLU A 34 4.49 10.35 15.89
C GLU A 34 4.04 8.91 16.22
N GLU A 35 2.90 8.74 16.87
CA GLU A 35 2.31 7.41 17.13
C GLU A 35 2.00 6.66 15.82
N ALA A 36 1.43 7.37 14.84
CA ALA A 36 1.14 6.80 13.53
C ALA A 36 2.42 6.40 12.77
N VAL A 37 3.47 7.20 12.84
CA VAL A 37 4.78 6.87 12.23
C VAL A 37 5.39 5.63 12.88
N VAL A 38 5.34 5.52 14.20
CA VAL A 38 5.84 4.32 14.90
C VAL A 38 5.09 3.07 14.43
N ALA A 39 3.75 3.13 14.38
CA ALA A 39 2.94 2.01 13.91
C ALA A 39 3.22 1.67 12.43
N TYR A 40 3.29 2.68 11.57
CA TYR A 40 3.60 2.52 10.15
C TYR A 40 4.98 1.86 9.96
N THR A 41 6.00 2.35 10.65
CA THR A 41 7.37 1.84 10.50
C THR A 41 7.47 0.39 10.96
N LEU A 42 6.77 -0.01 12.02
CA LEU A 42 6.71 -1.40 12.46
C LEU A 42 6.07 -2.30 11.38
N LEU A 43 4.95 -1.86 10.79
CA LEU A 43 4.29 -2.58 9.69
C LEU A 43 5.16 -2.67 8.44
N TRP A 44 5.85 -1.59 8.10
CA TRP A 44 6.75 -1.57 6.95
C TRP A 44 7.85 -2.63 7.08
N HIS A 45 8.46 -2.77 8.26
CA HIS A 45 9.49 -3.78 8.49
C HIS A 45 8.90 -5.21 8.45
N GLU A 46 7.72 -5.42 9.03
CA GLU A 46 7.02 -6.71 8.94
C GLU A 46 6.77 -7.11 7.48
N TYR A 47 6.23 -6.19 6.67
CA TYR A 47 5.94 -6.44 5.26
C TYR A 47 7.20 -6.59 4.43
N LYS A 48 8.26 -5.83 4.72
CA LYS A 48 9.54 -5.97 4.01
C LYS A 48 10.18 -7.35 4.22
N ILE A 49 9.91 -8.01 5.34
CA ILE A 49 10.35 -9.39 5.60
C ILE A 49 9.45 -10.41 4.90
N LYS A 50 8.14 -10.13 4.86
CA LYS A 50 7.12 -11.05 4.32
C LYS A 50 7.05 -11.06 2.78
N TYR A 51 7.33 -9.94 2.14
CA TYR A 51 7.19 -9.75 0.70
C TYR A 51 8.53 -9.43 0.04
N SER A 52 8.75 -10.02 -1.13
CA SER A 52 9.99 -9.89 -1.89
C SER A 52 10.08 -8.55 -2.61
N CYS A 53 8.93 -8.01 -3.02
CA CYS A 53 8.83 -6.79 -3.81
C CYS A 53 8.13 -5.68 -3.05
N VAL A 54 8.59 -4.45 -3.28
CA VAL A 54 8.04 -3.25 -2.64
C VAL A 54 8.20 -2.05 -3.56
N SER A 55 7.13 -1.26 -3.64
CA SER A 55 7.09 0.06 -4.26
C SER A 55 6.62 1.05 -3.23
N ALA A 56 7.36 2.13 -3.06
CA ALA A 56 7.17 3.06 -1.97
C ALA A 56 7.25 4.49 -2.49
N LYS A 57 6.35 5.34 -2.01
CA LYS A 57 6.35 6.78 -2.26
C LYS A 57 6.96 7.50 -1.07
N GLU A 58 7.38 8.73 -1.33
CA GLU A 58 7.98 9.57 -0.31
C GLU A 58 7.04 9.88 0.85
N ASN A 59 5.73 9.79 0.68
CA ASN A 59 4.72 10.25 1.63
C ASN A 59 4.03 9.14 2.44
N TYR A 60 4.78 8.15 2.92
CA TYR A 60 4.25 7.03 3.72
C TYR A 60 3.17 6.20 3.00
N LEU A 61 3.31 6.02 1.69
CA LEU A 61 2.49 5.10 0.90
C LEU A 61 3.41 4.00 0.37
N CYS A 62 3.13 2.76 0.75
CA CYS A 62 3.89 1.60 0.28
C CYS A 62 2.97 0.48 -0.17
N ALA A 63 3.33 -0.15 -1.28
CA ALA A 63 2.74 -1.39 -1.76
C ALA A 63 3.80 -2.49 -1.75
N PHE A 64 3.42 -3.68 -1.30
CA PHE A 64 4.26 -4.86 -1.18
C PHE A 64 3.59 -6.03 -1.88
N TRP A 65 4.37 -6.91 -2.51
CA TRP A 65 3.82 -8.08 -3.18
C TRP A 65 4.87 -9.17 -3.41
N ASN A 66 4.40 -10.35 -3.80
CA ASN A 66 5.22 -11.44 -4.31
C ASN A 66 4.77 -11.74 -5.74
N GLU A 67 5.71 -11.97 -6.68
CA GLU A 67 5.40 -12.22 -8.10
C GLU A 67 4.49 -13.45 -8.32
N GLU A 68 4.49 -14.38 -7.36
CA GLU A 68 3.66 -15.59 -7.40
C GLU A 68 2.24 -15.38 -6.86
N GLU A 69 1.97 -14.26 -6.19
CA GLU A 69 0.67 -13.97 -5.57
C GLU A 69 -0.27 -13.28 -6.56
N LEU A 70 -0.77 -14.08 -7.49
CA LEU A 70 -1.68 -13.63 -8.55
C LEU A 70 -3.12 -14.10 -8.30
N ARG A 71 -4.08 -13.28 -8.73
CA ARG A 71 -5.52 -13.58 -8.70
C ARG A 71 -6.06 -13.49 -10.12
N TYR A 72 -6.74 -14.54 -10.56
CA TYR A 72 -7.42 -14.53 -11.84
C TYR A 72 -8.60 -13.55 -11.80
N CYS A 73 -8.59 -12.56 -12.70
CA CYS A 73 -9.69 -11.63 -12.87
C CYS A 73 -10.54 -12.05 -14.07
N GLU A 74 -11.79 -12.45 -13.82
CA GLU A 74 -12.72 -12.87 -14.87
C GLU A 74 -13.04 -11.74 -15.86
N GLU A 75 -13.03 -10.49 -15.40
CA GLU A 75 -13.31 -9.32 -16.25
C GLU A 75 -12.16 -9.02 -17.22
N CYS A 76 -10.92 -9.30 -16.81
CA CYS A 76 -9.73 -9.11 -17.65
C CYS A 76 -9.31 -10.39 -18.38
N GLU A 77 -9.90 -11.54 -18.03
CA GLU A 77 -9.49 -12.88 -18.45
C GLU A 77 -7.98 -13.14 -18.24
N ASP A 78 -7.36 -12.53 -17.23
CA ASP A 78 -5.91 -12.51 -17.02
C ASP A 78 -5.58 -12.59 -15.51
N ASP A 79 -4.35 -13.01 -15.19
CA ASP A 79 -3.84 -13.09 -13.83
C ASP A 79 -3.31 -11.72 -13.37
N LEU A 80 -3.95 -11.17 -12.35
CA LEU A 80 -3.62 -9.87 -11.78
C LEU A 80 -2.80 -10.01 -10.50
N GLN A 81 -1.86 -9.09 -10.30
CA GLN A 81 -1.09 -9.07 -9.07
C GLN A 81 -1.96 -8.66 -7.89
N GLN A 82 -1.76 -9.34 -6.76
CA GLN A 82 -2.26 -8.89 -5.47
C GLN A 82 -1.22 -8.03 -4.75
N TYR A 83 -1.64 -6.85 -4.32
CA TYR A 83 -0.83 -5.91 -3.56
C TYR A 83 -1.27 -5.85 -2.11
N HIS A 84 -0.31 -5.95 -1.19
CA HIS A 84 -0.46 -5.68 0.23
C HIS A 84 0.16 -4.34 0.53
N SER A 85 -0.67 -3.39 0.90
CA SER A 85 -0.24 -2.02 0.99
C SER A 85 -0.49 -1.43 2.36
N ILE A 86 0.33 -0.45 2.72
CA ILE A 86 0.19 0.33 3.95
C ILE A 86 0.24 1.81 3.60
N ALA A 87 -0.60 2.59 4.25
CA ALA A 87 -0.64 4.03 4.07
C ALA A 87 -0.81 4.74 5.41
N LEU A 88 -0.03 5.79 5.63
CA LEU A 88 -0.27 6.74 6.72
C LEU A 88 -1.03 7.93 6.16
N LEU A 89 -2.26 8.10 6.63
CA LEU A 89 -3.20 9.13 6.20
C LEU A 89 -3.50 10.08 7.36
N LYS A 90 -4.01 11.25 7.01
CA LYS A 90 -4.63 12.18 7.94
C LYS A 90 -6.04 12.46 7.46
N ASP A 91 -7.02 12.06 8.26
CA ASP A 91 -8.44 12.20 7.93
C ASP A 91 -8.78 11.53 6.57
N PHE A 92 -8.18 10.37 6.31
CA PHE A 92 -8.26 9.60 5.04
C PHE A 92 -7.64 10.29 3.81
N GLU A 93 -6.90 11.39 4.00
CA GLU A 93 -6.12 12.03 2.95
C GLU A 93 -4.62 11.71 3.09
N PRO A 94 -3.88 11.56 1.98
CA PRO A 94 -2.44 11.32 2.03
C PRO A 94 -1.72 12.46 2.75
N VAL A 95 -0.84 12.11 3.68
CA VAL A 95 -0.02 13.12 4.34
C VAL A 95 0.92 13.78 3.32
N THR A 96 1.19 15.07 3.49
CA THR A 96 2.16 15.81 2.67
C THR A 96 3.58 15.74 3.24
N ILE A 97 3.79 14.87 4.24
CA ILE A 97 5.05 14.76 4.98
C ILE A 97 5.91 13.69 4.33
N THR A 98 7.13 14.04 3.98
CA THR A 98 8.13 13.11 3.45
C THR A 98 8.61 12.18 4.58
N SER A 99 8.51 10.88 4.33
CA SER A 99 9.02 9.78 5.14
C SER A 99 10.55 9.68 5.09
N GLU A 100 11.11 8.92 6.01
CA GLU A 100 12.55 8.64 6.03
C GLU A 100 12.99 7.97 4.73
N ARG A 101 14.14 8.38 4.20
CA ARG A 101 14.65 7.94 2.89
C ARG A 101 14.73 6.42 2.75
N ASN A 102 15.07 5.71 3.81
CA ASN A 102 15.16 4.26 3.80
C ASN A 102 13.82 3.57 3.49
N LEU A 103 12.68 4.20 3.81
CA LEU A 103 11.36 3.61 3.62
C LEU A 103 10.95 3.59 2.14
N TYR A 104 11.45 4.54 1.34
CA TYR A 104 11.11 4.65 -0.08
C TYR A 104 12.26 4.36 -1.06
N GLU A 105 13.52 4.55 -0.69
CA GLU A 105 14.66 4.19 -1.55
C GLU A 105 14.90 2.67 -1.62
N THR A 106 14.43 1.91 -0.62
CA THR A 106 14.55 0.43 -0.61
C THR A 106 13.47 -0.26 -1.48
N ALA A 107 12.79 0.51 -2.33
CA ALA A 107 11.85 0.02 -3.33
C ALA A 107 12.61 -0.82 -4.37
N ASN A 108 12.62 -2.15 -4.18
CA ASN A 108 13.19 -3.07 -5.15
C ASN A 108 12.17 -3.25 -6.28
N HIS A 109 12.56 -2.85 -7.48
CA HIS A 109 11.71 -2.96 -8.66
C HIS A 109 11.56 -4.44 -9.06
N CYS A 110 10.44 -5.05 -8.70
CA CYS A 110 9.95 -6.32 -9.23
C CYS A 110 9.68 -6.21 -10.73
N GLY A 111 9.45 -7.33 -11.43
CA GLY A 111 9.05 -7.30 -12.84
C GLY A 111 7.84 -6.41 -13.13
N LYS A 112 7.60 -6.08 -14.42
CA LYS A 112 6.42 -5.28 -14.82
C LYS A 112 5.14 -5.97 -14.38
N THR A 113 4.44 -5.37 -13.43
CA THR A 113 3.20 -5.89 -12.88
C THR A 113 2.00 -5.25 -13.58
N LYS A 114 0.97 -6.06 -13.88
CA LYS A 114 -0.28 -5.57 -14.48
C LYS A 114 -1.29 -5.21 -13.36
N CYS A 115 -1.87 -4.01 -13.42
CA CYS A 115 -2.94 -3.58 -12.50
C CYS A 115 -4.31 -3.65 -13.20
N CYS A 116 -5.37 -3.94 -12.45
CA CYS A 116 -6.74 -3.95 -12.98
C CYS A 116 -7.19 -2.53 -13.33
N GLN A 117 -7.56 -2.26 -14.57
CA GLN A 117 -8.36 -1.07 -14.86
C GLN A 117 -9.82 -1.41 -14.54
N ARG A 118 -10.21 -1.34 -13.26
CA ARG A 118 -11.64 -1.43 -12.87
C ARG A 118 -12.38 -0.43 -13.76
N SER A 119 -13.24 -0.92 -14.64
CA SER A 119 -14.05 -0.07 -15.50
C SER A 119 -15.11 0.57 -14.62
N GLU A 120 -15.24 1.90 -14.73
CA GLU A 120 -16.27 2.71 -14.07
C GLU A 120 -17.69 2.18 -14.32
#